data_AF-A0AAW2FUP6-F1
#
_entry.id   AF-A0AAW2FUP6-F1
#
_cell.length_a   1.000
_cell.length_b   1.000
_cell.length_c   1.000
_cell.angle_alpha   90.00
_cell.angle_beta   90.00
_cell.angle_gamma   90.00
#
_symmetry.space_group_name_H-M   'P 1'
#
loop_
_entity.id
_entity.type
_entity.pdbx_description
1 polymer ?
#
loop_
_entity_poly.entity_id
_entity_poly.type
_entity_poly.pdbx_seq_one_letter_code
_entity_poly.pdbx_strand_id
1 'polypeptide(L)'
;MLKKYNLLCQDFFNIAEPIIDKDILEQLKCNYSYEIDSKRKLSQIKDLKMFIRLLEKRDIMSCDNIAPLWYISKKYVHNSNLTSRLEDYENWLKTTPSLCNAYKNETPLTSKSMCLESTNSESTCSSVYSLSQSTRSTKLLNNNTQKEQCHLYNKRKLLQEKVLLQVKDKLGRSWRDIARHLGIRECEIDAVQNKYPYDLKEQSYEILKIYISQSDREEWAINFIHAFEKGRRRDLKELLEKLILQDGNV
;
A
#
# COMPACT_ATOMS: atom_id res chain seq x y z
N MET A 1 -8.64 12.36 -17.75
CA MET A 1 -8.13 10.99 -17.94
C MET A 1 -9.23 9.94 -17.73
N LEU A 2 -9.41 9.38 -16.52
CA LEU A 2 -10.30 8.22 -16.28
C LEU A 2 -11.71 8.28 -16.91
N LYS A 3 -12.41 9.44 -16.86
CA LYS A 3 -13.74 9.57 -17.50
C LYS A 3 -13.73 9.28 -19.01
N LYS A 4 -12.70 9.71 -19.75
CA LYS A 4 -12.59 9.44 -21.20
C LYS A 4 -12.14 8.00 -21.49
N TYR A 5 -11.32 7.41 -20.61
CA TYR A 5 -10.97 5.99 -20.66
C TYR A 5 -12.20 5.08 -20.50
N ASN A 6 -13.05 5.38 -19.51
CA ASN A 6 -14.28 4.62 -19.27
C ASN A 6 -15.25 4.69 -20.47
N LEU A 7 -15.33 5.84 -21.15
CA LEU A 7 -16.10 6.00 -22.38
C LEU A 7 -15.50 5.16 -23.52
N LEU A 8 -14.17 5.23 -23.76
CA LEU A 8 -13.49 4.38 -24.74
C LEU A 8 -13.77 2.89 -24.49
N CYS A 9 -13.73 2.44 -23.23
CA CYS A 9 -14.01 1.04 -22.89
C CYS A 9 -15.47 0.68 -23.15
N GLN A 10 -16.44 1.55 -22.82
CA GLN A 10 -17.85 1.33 -23.16
C GLN A 10 -18.06 1.26 -24.68
N ASP A 11 -17.49 2.20 -25.43
CA ASP A 11 -17.51 2.22 -26.89
C ASP A 11 -16.87 0.98 -27.51
N PHE A 12 -15.77 0.49 -26.94
CA PHE A 12 -15.12 -0.76 -27.32
C PHE A 12 -16.02 -1.98 -27.06
N PHE A 13 -16.63 -2.11 -25.87
CA PHE A 13 -17.56 -3.22 -25.60
C PHE A 13 -18.75 -3.20 -26.54
N ASN A 14 -19.38 -2.04 -26.77
CA ASN A 14 -20.55 -1.90 -27.66
C ASN A 14 -20.27 -2.39 -29.10
N ILE A 15 -19.03 -2.33 -29.57
CA ILE A 15 -18.63 -2.76 -30.92
C ILE A 15 -18.07 -4.20 -30.91
N ALA A 16 -17.26 -4.57 -29.91
CA ALA A 16 -16.52 -5.83 -29.90
C ALA A 16 -17.26 -6.99 -29.21
N GLU A 17 -18.13 -6.73 -28.23
CA GLU A 17 -18.91 -7.76 -27.51
C GLU A 17 -19.85 -8.58 -28.41
N PRO A 18 -20.50 -8.05 -29.48
CA PRO A 18 -21.26 -8.88 -30.43
C PRO A 18 -20.41 -9.61 -31.50
N ILE A 19 -19.11 -9.31 -31.61
CA ILE A 19 -18.20 -9.92 -32.60
C ILE A 19 -17.30 -10.99 -31.96
N ILE A 20 -16.98 -10.85 -30.67
CA ILE A 20 -16.11 -11.78 -29.95
C ILE A 20 -16.92 -12.96 -29.41
N ASP A 21 -16.89 -14.05 -30.17
CA ASP A 21 -17.41 -15.34 -29.75
C ASP A 21 -16.56 -16.00 -28.66
N LYS A 22 -16.99 -17.20 -28.24
CA LYS A 22 -16.33 -17.98 -27.18
C LYS A 22 -14.94 -18.47 -27.59
N ASP A 23 -14.70 -18.78 -28.85
CA ASP A 23 -13.45 -19.39 -29.31
C ASP A 23 -12.38 -18.31 -29.50
N ILE A 24 -12.76 -17.11 -29.95
CA ILE A 24 -11.94 -15.90 -29.87
C ILE A 24 -11.62 -15.58 -28.41
N LEU A 25 -12.59 -15.70 -27.48
CA LEU A 25 -12.36 -15.45 -26.05
C LEU A 25 -11.38 -16.46 -25.43
N GLU A 26 -11.43 -17.75 -25.78
CA GLU A 26 -10.42 -18.73 -25.36
C GLU A 26 -9.04 -18.46 -25.99
N GLN A 27 -8.96 -18.06 -27.27
CA GLN A 27 -7.70 -17.59 -27.86
C GLN A 27 -7.11 -16.40 -27.10
N LEU A 28 -7.93 -15.42 -26.71
CA LEU A 28 -7.49 -14.27 -25.90
C LEU A 28 -6.96 -14.71 -24.53
N LYS A 29 -7.62 -15.66 -23.85
CA LYS A 29 -7.10 -16.27 -22.61
C LYS A 29 -5.75 -16.95 -22.81
N CYS A 30 -5.54 -17.63 -23.94
CA CYS A 30 -4.25 -18.26 -24.27
C CYS A 30 -3.16 -17.22 -24.55
N ASN A 31 -3.43 -16.19 -25.37
CA ASN A 31 -2.45 -15.14 -25.71
C ASN A 31 -1.93 -14.44 -24.44
N TYR A 32 -2.83 -14.07 -23.52
CA TYR A 32 -2.48 -13.37 -22.28
C TYR A 32 -2.21 -14.32 -21.09
N SER A 33 -2.08 -15.63 -21.33
CA SER A 33 -2.01 -16.64 -20.26
C SER A 33 -0.78 -16.50 -19.35
N TYR A 34 0.36 -16.08 -19.92
CA TYR A 34 1.60 -15.81 -19.21
C TYR A 34 1.49 -14.56 -18.33
N GLU A 35 1.06 -13.43 -18.91
CA GLU A 35 0.92 -12.15 -18.20
C GLU A 35 -0.13 -12.20 -17.08
N ILE A 36 -1.21 -12.95 -17.28
CA ILE A 36 -2.27 -13.13 -16.29
C ILE A 36 -1.86 -14.08 -15.15
N ASP A 37 -0.84 -14.93 -15.34
CA ASP A 37 -0.35 -16.00 -14.44
C ASP A 37 -1.41 -16.53 -13.44
N SER A 38 -2.52 -17.04 -13.98
CA SER A 38 -3.57 -17.61 -13.14
C SER A 38 -4.59 -18.42 -13.94
N LYS A 39 -4.30 -19.71 -14.14
CA LYS A 39 -5.23 -20.67 -14.79
C LYS A 39 -6.64 -20.62 -14.18
N ARG A 40 -6.75 -20.46 -12.85
CA ARG A 40 -8.02 -20.32 -12.12
C ARG A 40 -8.77 -19.01 -12.41
N LYS A 41 -8.09 -17.91 -12.75
CA LYS A 41 -8.77 -16.66 -13.16
C LYS A 41 -9.20 -16.73 -14.63
N LEU A 42 -8.35 -17.27 -15.50
CA LEU A 42 -8.68 -17.52 -16.91
C LEU A 42 -9.93 -18.41 -17.05
N SER A 43 -10.03 -19.48 -16.26
CA SER A 43 -11.20 -20.37 -16.25
C SER A 43 -12.48 -19.76 -15.65
N GLN A 44 -12.40 -18.60 -14.98
CA GLN A 44 -13.55 -17.88 -14.43
C GLN A 44 -14.14 -16.85 -15.39
N ILE A 45 -13.42 -16.47 -16.45
CA ILE A 45 -13.85 -15.49 -17.45
C ILE A 45 -14.89 -16.13 -18.38
N LYS A 46 -16.06 -15.49 -18.48
CA LYS A 46 -17.19 -15.94 -19.33
C LYS A 46 -17.46 -15.03 -20.53
N ASP A 47 -17.08 -13.77 -20.43
CA ASP A 47 -17.35 -12.70 -21.40
C ASP A 47 -16.09 -11.84 -21.62
N LEU A 48 -16.13 -11.02 -22.68
CA LEU A 48 -15.10 -10.01 -22.98
C LEU A 48 -14.92 -9.02 -21.82
N LYS A 49 -16.01 -8.73 -21.10
CA LYS A 49 -16.07 -7.77 -20.00
C LYS A 49 -15.27 -8.21 -18.77
N MET A 50 -15.35 -9.48 -18.36
CA MET A 50 -14.49 -10.07 -17.32
C MET A 50 -13.06 -10.23 -17.79
N PHE A 51 -12.81 -10.45 -19.09
CA PHE A 51 -11.47 -10.54 -19.64
C PHE A 51 -10.72 -9.19 -19.53
N ILE A 52 -11.29 -8.12 -20.09
CA ILE A 52 -10.72 -6.76 -20.01
C ILE A 52 -10.52 -6.33 -18.55
N ARG A 53 -11.52 -6.53 -17.68
CA ARG A 53 -11.42 -6.26 -16.24
C ARG A 53 -10.38 -7.09 -15.49
N LEU A 54 -9.84 -8.16 -16.09
CA LEU A 54 -8.73 -8.91 -15.53
C LEU A 54 -7.38 -8.35 -15.99
N LEU A 55 -7.28 -7.85 -17.23
CA LEU A 55 -6.10 -7.12 -17.73
C LEU A 55 -5.88 -5.85 -16.90
N GLU A 56 -6.94 -5.07 -16.65
CA GLU A 56 -6.93 -3.90 -15.77
C GLU A 56 -6.43 -4.24 -14.35
N LYS A 57 -6.87 -5.39 -13.80
CA LYS A 57 -6.46 -5.87 -12.47
C LYS A 57 -5.07 -6.50 -12.42
N ARG A 58 -4.39 -6.59 -13.55
CA ARG A 58 -3.00 -7.07 -13.68
C ARG A 58 -2.06 -5.97 -14.16
N ASP A 59 -2.54 -4.73 -14.33
CA ASP A 59 -1.81 -3.59 -14.92
C ASP A 59 -1.31 -3.84 -16.37
N ILE A 60 -1.88 -4.84 -17.04
CA ILE A 60 -1.64 -5.15 -18.46
C ILE A 60 -2.33 -4.11 -19.36
N MET A 61 -3.43 -3.53 -18.87
CA MET A 61 -4.21 -2.50 -19.55
C MET A 61 -4.53 -1.37 -18.57
N SER A 62 -4.35 -0.12 -18.98
CA SER A 62 -4.57 1.06 -18.14
C SER A 62 -5.01 2.26 -18.99
N CYS A 63 -5.25 3.43 -18.37
CA CYS A 63 -5.57 4.64 -19.13
C CYS A 63 -4.42 5.14 -20.00
N ASP A 64 -3.18 4.76 -19.70
CA ASP A 64 -2.00 5.15 -20.47
C ASP A 64 -1.54 4.01 -21.41
N ASN A 65 -1.90 2.76 -21.09
CA ASN A 65 -1.64 1.58 -21.93
C ASN A 65 -2.93 0.94 -22.46
N ILE A 66 -3.36 1.37 -23.64
CA ILE A 66 -4.48 0.76 -24.40
C ILE A 66 -4.04 -0.30 -25.43
N ALA A 67 -2.78 -0.76 -25.39
CA ALA A 67 -2.26 -1.73 -26.38
C ALA A 67 -3.08 -3.04 -26.48
N PRO A 68 -3.67 -3.60 -25.41
CA PRO A 68 -4.56 -4.75 -25.52
C PRO A 68 -5.83 -4.49 -26.33
N LEU A 69 -6.42 -3.28 -26.23
CA LEU A 69 -7.59 -2.90 -27.04
C LEU A 69 -7.20 -2.78 -28.53
N TRP A 70 -6.02 -2.20 -28.80
CA TRP A 70 -5.44 -2.14 -30.16
C TRP A 70 -5.23 -3.55 -30.74
N TYR A 71 -4.68 -4.48 -29.96
CA TYR A 71 -4.47 -5.88 -30.38
C TYR A 71 -5.79 -6.57 -30.72
N ILE A 72 -6.78 -6.49 -29.83
CA ILE A 72 -8.09 -7.13 -30.02
C ILE A 72 -8.79 -6.54 -31.26
N SER A 73 -8.80 -5.20 -31.38
CA SER A 73 -9.38 -4.51 -32.53
C SER A 73 -8.75 -4.95 -33.85
N LYS A 74 -7.42 -4.95 -33.95
CA LYS A 74 -6.67 -5.30 -35.18
C LYS A 74 -6.69 -6.78 -35.54
N LYS A 75 -6.88 -7.70 -34.59
CA LYS A 75 -6.79 -9.16 -34.82
C LYS A 75 -8.15 -9.87 -34.94
N TYR A 76 -9.22 -9.29 -34.37
CA TYR A 76 -10.52 -9.97 -34.27
C TYR A 76 -11.71 -9.10 -34.71
N VAL A 77 -11.67 -7.79 -34.44
CA VAL A 77 -12.85 -6.92 -34.66
C VAL A 77 -12.83 -6.25 -36.04
N HIS A 78 -11.64 -5.90 -36.55
CA HIS A 78 -11.40 -5.29 -37.87
C HIS A 78 -12.28 -4.05 -38.20
N ASN A 79 -12.77 -3.36 -37.18
CA ASN A 79 -13.74 -2.28 -37.33
C ASN A 79 -13.07 -0.90 -37.39
N SER A 80 -13.39 -0.12 -38.43
CA SER A 80 -12.82 1.22 -38.68
C SER A 80 -13.28 2.28 -37.67
N ASN A 81 -14.54 2.23 -37.21
CA ASN A 81 -15.08 3.14 -36.20
C ASN A 81 -14.42 2.89 -34.82
N LEU A 82 -14.16 1.63 -34.48
CA LEU A 82 -13.39 1.29 -33.28
C LEU A 82 -11.92 1.74 -33.40
N THR A 83 -11.34 1.60 -34.60
CA THR A 83 -9.97 2.04 -34.91
C THR A 83 -9.81 3.55 -34.74
N SER A 84 -10.69 4.37 -35.33
CA SER A 84 -10.62 5.82 -35.17
C SER A 84 -10.83 6.26 -33.73
N ARG A 85 -11.70 5.58 -32.96
CA ARG A 85 -11.93 5.89 -31.53
C ARG A 85 -10.74 5.56 -30.63
N LEU A 86 -9.95 4.54 -30.96
CA LEU A 86 -8.67 4.27 -30.29
C LEU A 86 -7.64 5.37 -30.62
N GLU A 87 -7.58 5.80 -31.88
CA GLU A 87 -6.71 6.88 -32.34
C GLU A 87 -7.07 8.26 -31.75
N ASP A 88 -8.37 8.61 -31.67
CA ASP A 88 -8.91 9.79 -30.97
C ASP A 88 -8.57 9.82 -29.47
N TYR A 89 -8.35 8.64 -28.87
CA TYR A 89 -7.93 8.52 -27.49
C TYR A 89 -6.42 8.68 -27.34
N GLU A 90 -5.64 8.04 -28.20
CA GLU A 90 -4.18 8.11 -28.21
C GLU A 90 -3.67 9.53 -28.54
N ASN A 91 -4.31 10.20 -29.51
CA ASN A 91 -4.03 11.59 -29.84
C ASN A 91 -4.47 12.55 -28.73
N TRP A 92 -5.51 12.21 -27.96
CA TRP A 92 -5.87 12.93 -26.74
C TRP A 92 -4.88 12.73 -25.58
N LEU A 93 -4.29 11.54 -25.43
CA LEU A 93 -3.18 11.32 -24.48
C LEU A 93 -1.97 12.19 -24.84
N LYS A 94 -1.56 12.19 -26.12
CA LYS A 94 -0.43 13.00 -26.64
C LYS A 94 -0.63 14.51 -26.47
N THR A 95 -1.86 15.00 -26.47
CA THR A 95 -2.20 16.44 -26.35
C THR A 95 -2.59 16.89 -24.94
N THR A 96 -2.80 15.96 -24.01
CA THR A 96 -3.12 16.28 -22.61
C THR A 96 -1.84 16.34 -21.77
N PRO A 97 -1.55 17.44 -21.05
CA PRO A 97 -0.44 17.48 -20.12
C PRO A 97 -0.53 16.37 -19.06
N SER A 98 0.42 15.44 -19.09
CA SER A 98 0.51 14.34 -18.13
C SER A 98 0.86 14.85 -16.75
N LEU A 99 -0.05 14.65 -15.78
CA LEU A 99 0.19 14.93 -14.36
C LEU A 99 1.28 14.03 -13.74
N CYS A 100 1.76 13.00 -14.45
CA CYS A 100 2.81 12.09 -13.96
C CYS A 100 4.24 12.49 -14.39
N ASN A 101 4.42 13.52 -15.23
CA ASN A 101 5.74 13.87 -15.78
C ASN A 101 6.67 14.61 -14.79
N ALA A 102 6.25 14.82 -13.54
CA ALA A 102 7.05 15.50 -12.51
C ALA A 102 8.17 14.64 -11.89
N TYR A 103 8.15 13.31 -12.04
CA TYR A 103 9.05 12.38 -11.33
C TYR A 103 9.60 11.22 -12.18
N LYS A 104 9.63 11.36 -13.51
CA LYS A 104 10.20 10.34 -14.42
C LYS A 104 11.08 10.98 -15.51
N ASN A 105 12.26 11.47 -15.10
CA ASN A 105 13.34 11.90 -16.00
C ASN A 105 14.72 11.84 -15.30
N GLU A 106 15.08 10.68 -14.73
CA GLU A 106 16.45 10.40 -14.30
C GLU A 106 16.95 9.07 -14.87
N THR A 107 17.77 9.14 -15.93
CA THR A 107 18.70 8.12 -16.44
C THR A 107 19.57 8.78 -17.54
N PRO A 108 20.80 8.34 -17.82
CA PRO A 108 21.92 9.18 -17.40
C PRO A 108 22.97 9.54 -18.48
N LEU A 109 23.75 10.59 -18.18
CA LEU A 109 25.08 10.94 -18.72
C LEU A 109 25.23 11.24 -20.23
N THR A 110 25.77 12.43 -20.56
CA THR A 110 26.99 12.60 -21.40
C THR A 110 27.55 14.04 -21.33
N SER A 111 28.64 14.20 -20.58
CA SER A 111 29.84 15.04 -20.82
C SER A 111 29.80 16.34 -21.66
N LYS A 112 29.79 17.51 -20.97
CA LYS A 112 30.69 18.67 -21.20
C LYS A 112 30.48 19.67 -20.03
N SER A 113 31.41 19.90 -19.08
CA SER A 113 32.85 20.26 -19.15
C SER A 113 33.12 21.74 -19.49
N MET A 114 33.06 22.60 -18.46
CA MET A 114 34.18 23.49 -18.11
C MET A 114 34.08 23.92 -16.63
N CYS A 115 35.23 24.15 -16.00
CA CYS A 115 35.37 24.50 -14.58
C CYS A 115 36.36 25.66 -14.41
N LEU A 116 36.42 26.22 -13.20
CA LEU A 116 37.54 26.84 -12.44
C LEU A 116 36.96 27.97 -11.56
N GLU A 117 36.89 27.79 -10.23
CA GLU A 117 37.76 28.43 -9.21
C GLU A 117 37.33 29.88 -8.83
N SER A 118 37.54 30.46 -7.64
CA SER A 118 38.08 30.05 -6.32
C SER A 118 37.68 31.15 -5.28
N THR A 119 37.83 31.11 -3.94
CA THR A 119 38.53 30.23 -2.97
C THR A 119 37.94 30.41 -1.54
N ASN A 120 38.24 29.49 -0.62
CA ASN A 120 38.46 29.63 0.84
C ASN A 120 37.68 30.66 1.72
N SER A 121 37.11 30.18 2.84
CA SER A 121 37.60 30.52 4.19
C SER A 121 36.91 29.69 5.29
N GLU A 122 37.67 29.31 6.32
CA GLU A 122 37.18 28.60 7.52
C GLU A 122 37.04 29.58 8.70
N SER A 123 36.15 29.28 9.65
CA SER A 123 36.27 29.77 11.04
C SER A 123 35.49 28.89 12.01
N THR A 124 36.21 28.33 12.99
CA THR A 124 35.63 27.64 14.15
C THR A 124 36.19 28.28 15.42
N CYS A 125 35.33 28.61 16.39
CA CYS A 125 35.73 28.72 17.80
C CYS A 125 34.49 28.70 18.72
N SER A 126 34.71 28.41 20.01
CA SER A 126 33.66 28.23 21.03
C SER A 126 33.80 29.24 22.19
N SER A 127 33.12 28.98 23.31
CA SER A 127 33.39 29.54 24.66
C SER A 127 32.85 30.96 25.00
N VAL A 128 32.39 31.34 26.21
CA VAL A 128 31.89 30.63 27.45
C VAL A 128 31.20 31.64 28.44
N TYR A 129 30.48 31.09 29.44
CA TYR A 129 30.20 31.60 30.81
C TYR A 129 29.25 32.79 31.10
N SER A 130 28.23 32.52 31.95
CA SER A 130 27.81 33.23 33.21
C SER A 130 26.28 33.07 33.40
N LEU A 131 25.69 32.38 34.40
CA LEU A 131 25.81 32.35 35.87
C LEU A 131 25.18 33.57 36.58
N SER A 132 23.98 33.44 37.14
CA SER A 132 23.70 33.25 38.60
C SER A 132 22.20 32.87 38.79
N GLN A 133 21.81 31.88 39.62
CA GLN A 133 21.55 31.92 41.08
C GLN A 133 20.54 33.02 41.51
N SER A 134 19.52 32.77 42.36
CA SER A 134 19.15 31.59 43.19
C SER A 134 17.58 31.47 43.27
N THR A 135 16.83 30.81 44.19
CA THR A 135 17.05 30.34 45.58
C THR A 135 16.05 29.22 46.01
N ARG A 136 16.25 28.71 47.24
CA ARG A 136 15.37 27.89 48.13
C ARG A 136 13.93 28.43 48.34
N SER A 137 12.94 27.69 48.89
CA SER A 137 12.69 26.24 49.16
C SER A 137 11.22 26.07 49.63
N THR A 138 10.54 24.94 49.43
CA THR A 138 10.38 23.86 50.44
C THR A 138 9.83 22.58 49.81
N LYS A 139 9.99 21.43 50.49
CA LYS A 139 9.54 20.10 50.03
C LYS A 139 8.22 19.69 50.71
N LEU A 140 7.41 18.87 50.03
CA LEU A 140 6.75 17.62 50.51
C LEU A 140 5.32 17.40 49.96
N LEU A 141 5.20 16.70 48.81
CA LEU A 141 4.28 15.55 48.66
C LEU A 141 4.64 14.68 47.42
N ASN A 142 4.19 13.42 47.43
CA ASN A 142 4.14 12.47 46.30
C ASN A 142 5.39 12.20 45.45
N ASN A 143 6.41 11.58 46.06
CA ASN A 143 7.45 10.83 45.33
C ASN A 143 7.01 9.40 44.89
N ASN A 144 5.79 8.96 45.22
CA ASN A 144 5.29 7.63 44.86
C ASN A 144 4.66 7.59 43.45
N THR A 145 3.84 8.60 43.12
CA THR A 145 3.02 8.62 41.89
C THR A 145 3.86 8.55 40.60
N GLN A 146 5.06 9.13 40.60
CA GLN A 146 5.98 9.04 39.45
C GLN A 146 6.54 7.62 39.25
N LYS A 147 6.76 6.85 40.33
CA LYS A 147 7.19 5.45 40.24
C LYS A 147 6.06 4.56 39.71
N GLU A 148 4.83 4.80 40.19
CA GLU A 148 3.64 4.07 39.75
C GLU A 148 3.36 4.31 38.26
N GLN A 149 3.40 5.56 37.80
CA GLN A 149 3.21 5.90 36.37
C GLN A 149 4.30 5.28 35.48
N CYS A 150 5.57 5.30 35.90
CA CYS A 150 6.67 4.63 35.20
C CYS A 150 6.48 3.10 35.15
N HIS A 151 6.11 2.49 36.28
CA HIS A 151 5.88 1.05 36.38
C HIS A 151 4.69 0.59 35.52
N LEU A 152 3.58 1.34 35.54
CA LEU A 152 2.40 1.09 34.70
C LEU A 152 2.73 1.23 33.21
N TYR A 153 3.47 2.27 32.80
CA TYR A 153 3.94 2.42 31.42
C TYR A 153 4.78 1.22 30.97
N ASN A 154 5.71 0.75 31.81
CA ASN A 154 6.56 -0.41 31.50
C ASN A 154 5.78 -1.72 31.45
N LYS A 155 4.95 -2.03 32.46
CA LYS A 155 4.07 -3.22 32.47
C LYS A 155 3.16 -3.26 31.24
N ARG A 156 2.62 -2.11 30.85
CA ARG A 156 1.75 -1.95 29.68
C ARG A 156 2.50 -2.10 28.35
N LYS A 157 3.73 -1.60 28.24
CA LYS A 157 4.58 -1.81 27.05
C LYS A 157 4.95 -3.29 26.90
N LEU A 158 5.26 -3.97 28.01
CA LEU A 158 5.51 -5.42 28.04
C LEU A 158 4.25 -6.22 27.63
N LEU A 159 3.05 -5.83 28.07
CA LEU A 159 1.79 -6.42 27.60
C LEU A 159 1.61 -6.24 26.08
N GLN A 160 1.82 -5.03 25.55
CA GLN A 160 1.73 -4.78 24.10
C GLN A 160 2.73 -5.63 23.31
N GLU A 161 3.97 -5.74 23.78
CA GLU A 161 5.04 -6.55 23.15
C GLU A 161 4.76 -8.07 23.24
N LYS A 162 4.29 -8.57 24.38
CA LYS A 162 3.83 -9.95 24.59
C LYS A 162 2.67 -10.32 23.66
N VAL A 163 1.72 -9.41 23.46
CA VAL A 163 0.61 -9.55 22.51
C VAL A 163 1.11 -9.56 21.06
N LEU A 164 1.96 -8.61 20.67
CA LEU A 164 2.63 -8.55 19.37
C LEU A 164 3.30 -9.89 19.00
N LEU A 165 4.09 -10.45 19.91
CA LEU A 165 4.81 -11.71 19.72
C LEU A 165 3.86 -12.91 19.60
N GLN A 166 2.81 -12.99 20.43
CA GLN A 166 1.81 -14.07 20.34
C GLN A 166 0.95 -14.02 19.07
N VAL A 167 0.71 -12.83 18.52
CA VAL A 167 -0.13 -12.63 17.35
C VAL A 167 0.65 -12.79 16.03
N LYS A 168 1.92 -12.34 15.95
CA LYS A 168 2.68 -12.36 14.68
C LYS A 168 2.76 -13.74 14.04
N ASP A 169 3.07 -14.76 14.85
CA ASP A 169 3.19 -16.15 14.38
C ASP A 169 1.87 -16.76 13.90
N LYS A 170 0.73 -16.18 14.29
CA LYS A 170 -0.62 -16.71 14.01
C LYS A 170 -1.40 -15.87 13.00
N LEU A 171 -0.92 -14.66 12.67
CA LEU A 171 -1.59 -13.76 11.74
C LEU A 171 -1.56 -14.32 10.31
N GLY A 172 -0.38 -14.74 9.85
CA GLY A 172 -0.18 -15.32 8.53
C GLY A 172 -0.69 -14.40 7.41
N ARG A 173 -1.23 -14.98 6.33
CA ARG A 173 -1.70 -14.23 5.14
C ARG A 173 -2.83 -13.22 5.43
N SER A 174 -3.50 -13.29 6.58
CA SER A 174 -4.54 -12.33 6.98
C SER A 174 -3.98 -10.94 7.35
N TRP A 175 -2.66 -10.76 7.46
CA TRP A 175 -2.07 -9.51 7.97
C TRP A 175 -2.48 -8.26 7.20
N ARG A 176 -2.60 -8.32 5.86
CA ARG A 176 -3.04 -7.18 5.03
C ARG A 176 -4.49 -6.79 5.32
N ASP A 177 -5.37 -7.77 5.48
CA ASP A 177 -6.78 -7.50 5.77
C ASP A 177 -6.95 -6.94 7.18
N ILE A 178 -6.18 -7.44 8.15
CA ILE A 178 -6.15 -6.88 9.51
C ILE A 178 -5.59 -5.45 9.49
N ALA A 179 -4.50 -5.17 8.77
CA ALA A 179 -3.93 -3.83 8.63
C ALA A 179 -4.94 -2.77 8.13
N ARG A 180 -5.78 -3.13 7.14
CA ARG A 180 -6.86 -2.26 6.65
C ARG A 180 -7.93 -1.99 7.69
N HIS A 181 -8.33 -3.01 8.46
CA HIS A 181 -9.29 -2.84 9.56
C HIS A 181 -8.71 -2.08 10.75
N LEU A 182 -7.38 -2.04 10.88
CA LEU A 182 -6.64 -1.18 11.82
C LEU A 182 -6.47 0.27 11.32
N GLY A 183 -6.96 0.61 10.13
CA GLY A 183 -6.87 1.97 9.57
C GLY A 183 -5.50 2.35 9.00
N ILE A 184 -4.55 1.41 8.91
CA ILE A 184 -3.21 1.64 8.35
C ILE A 184 -3.34 1.93 6.85
N ARG A 185 -2.58 2.91 6.33
CA ARG A 185 -2.67 3.32 4.92
C ARG A 185 -2.13 2.23 4.01
N GLU A 186 -2.74 2.01 2.85
CA GLU A 186 -2.30 0.96 1.92
C GLU A 186 -0.84 1.16 1.46
N CYS A 187 -0.34 2.40 1.39
CA CYS A 187 1.06 2.68 1.12
C CYS A 187 2.03 2.20 2.22
N GLU A 188 1.60 2.15 3.48
CA GLU A 188 2.37 1.57 4.59
C GLU A 188 2.30 0.04 4.56
N ILE A 189 1.15 -0.51 4.15
CA ILE A 189 0.95 -1.96 3.91
C ILE A 189 1.87 -2.45 2.80
N ASP A 190 1.90 -1.79 1.64
CA ASP A 190 2.75 -2.16 0.51
C ASP A 190 4.23 -1.90 0.82
N ALA A 191 4.58 -0.85 1.57
CA ALA A 191 5.96 -0.62 2.04
C ALA A 191 6.47 -1.77 2.94
N VAL A 192 5.64 -2.26 3.87
CA VAL A 192 6.00 -3.42 4.71
C VAL A 192 6.08 -4.71 3.88
N GLN A 193 5.19 -4.90 2.91
CA GLN A 193 5.28 -6.05 1.99
C GLN A 193 6.60 -6.03 1.20
N ASN A 194 7.00 -4.88 0.67
CA ASN A 194 8.23 -4.73 -0.10
C ASN A 194 9.49 -4.83 0.77
N LYS A 195 9.42 -4.48 2.05
CA LYS A 195 10.52 -4.58 3.01
C LYS A 195 10.84 -6.04 3.42
N TYR A 196 9.81 -6.89 3.51
CA TYR A 196 9.93 -8.27 3.98
C TYR A 196 9.21 -9.27 3.04
N PRO A 197 9.52 -9.33 1.73
CA PRO A 197 8.65 -9.94 0.71
C PRO A 197 8.29 -11.42 0.95
N TYR A 198 9.18 -12.19 1.57
CA TYR A 198 8.99 -13.62 1.83
C TYR A 198 8.64 -13.97 3.29
N ASP A 199 8.72 -13.00 4.21
CA ASP A 199 8.50 -13.25 5.64
C ASP A 199 7.15 -12.70 6.12
N LEU A 200 6.14 -13.57 6.13
CA LEU A 200 4.80 -13.24 6.64
C LEU A 200 4.79 -12.89 8.14
N LYS A 201 5.77 -13.35 8.93
CA LYS A 201 5.86 -13.07 10.36
C LYS A 201 6.37 -11.66 10.59
N GLU A 202 7.45 -11.26 9.93
CA GLU A 202 7.97 -9.89 10.06
C GLU A 202 7.10 -8.85 9.34
N GLN A 203 6.43 -9.22 8.23
CA GLN A 203 5.34 -8.42 7.67
C GLN A 203 4.23 -8.16 8.72
N SER A 204 3.78 -9.20 9.42
CA SER A 204 2.75 -9.04 10.45
C SER A 204 3.23 -8.24 11.66
N TYR A 205 4.46 -8.47 12.13
CA TYR A 205 5.03 -7.81 13.30
C TYR A 205 5.22 -6.31 13.08
N GLU A 206 5.82 -5.91 11.96
CA GLU A 206 6.05 -4.49 11.66
C GLU A 206 4.73 -3.72 11.52
N ILE A 207 3.69 -4.33 10.92
CA ILE A 207 2.34 -3.74 10.81
C ILE A 207 1.67 -3.52 12.18
N LEU A 208 1.68 -4.54 13.04
CA LEU A 208 1.10 -4.45 14.37
C LEU A 208 1.87 -3.43 15.25
N LYS A 209 3.17 -3.29 15.00
CA LYS A 209 4.09 -2.35 15.67
C LYS A 209 3.91 -0.92 15.18
N ILE A 210 3.69 -0.70 13.88
CA ILE A 210 3.27 0.59 13.31
C ILE A 210 1.96 1.02 13.97
N TYR A 211 0.95 0.15 14.01
CA TYR A 211 -0.33 0.44 14.66
C TYR A 211 -0.18 0.84 16.13
N ILE A 212 0.54 0.03 16.92
CA ILE A 212 0.76 0.29 18.37
C ILE A 212 1.59 1.57 18.61
N SER A 213 2.38 2.01 17.62
CA SER A 213 3.11 3.29 17.66
C SER A 213 2.25 4.50 17.25
N GLN A 214 1.18 4.28 16.48
CA GLN A 214 0.23 5.31 16.02
C GLN A 214 -1.00 5.45 16.93
N SER A 215 -1.28 4.47 17.79
CA SER A 215 -2.56 4.35 18.51
C SER A 215 -2.56 4.95 19.91
N ASP A 216 -3.73 5.46 20.30
CA ASP A 216 -3.94 6.04 21.61
C ASP A 216 -3.88 5.04 22.77
N ARG A 217 -3.60 5.59 23.96
CA ARG A 217 -3.16 4.78 25.11
C ARG A 217 -4.25 3.91 25.73
N GLU A 218 -5.53 4.12 25.48
CA GLU A 218 -6.58 3.23 26.02
C GLU A 218 -7.31 2.41 24.94
N GLU A 219 -7.45 2.93 23.72
CA GLU A 219 -8.29 2.29 22.69
C GLU A 219 -7.59 1.22 21.83
N TRP A 220 -6.25 1.16 21.80
CA TRP A 220 -5.49 0.23 20.95
C TRP A 220 -5.97 -1.23 21.04
N ALA A 221 -6.38 -1.67 22.24
CA ALA A 221 -6.84 -3.03 22.51
C ALA A 221 -8.25 -3.29 21.96
N ILE A 222 -9.17 -2.33 22.14
CA ILE A 222 -10.54 -2.38 21.65
C ILE A 222 -10.53 -2.40 20.12
N ASN A 223 -9.73 -1.52 19.52
CA ASN A 223 -9.58 -1.42 18.07
C ASN A 223 -8.86 -2.65 17.46
N PHE A 224 -7.89 -3.25 18.17
CA PHE A 224 -7.36 -4.57 17.80
C PHE A 224 -8.46 -5.64 17.80
N ILE A 225 -9.23 -5.79 18.88
CA ILE A 225 -10.35 -6.75 18.99
C ILE A 225 -11.33 -6.57 17.83
N HIS A 226 -11.69 -5.31 17.53
CA HIS A 226 -12.58 -4.97 16.43
C HIS A 226 -11.99 -5.35 15.06
N ALA A 227 -10.70 -5.09 14.83
CA ALA A 227 -10.03 -5.46 13.58
C ALA A 227 -9.95 -6.99 13.38
N PHE A 228 -9.71 -7.76 14.45
CA PHE A 228 -9.76 -9.23 14.40
C PHE A 228 -11.16 -9.78 14.11
N GLU A 229 -12.19 -9.16 14.68
CA GLU A 229 -13.59 -9.49 14.42
C GLU A 229 -13.99 -9.22 12.97
N LYS A 230 -13.71 -8.02 12.45
CA LYS A 230 -13.99 -7.65 11.05
C LYS A 230 -13.16 -8.46 10.05
N GLY A 231 -11.90 -8.74 10.39
CA GLY A 231 -11.01 -9.66 9.67
C GLY A 231 -11.38 -11.14 9.78
N ARG A 232 -12.49 -11.49 10.47
CA ARG A 232 -13.04 -12.84 10.64
C ARG A 232 -12.14 -13.82 11.42
N ARG A 233 -11.09 -13.33 12.08
CA ARG A 233 -10.13 -14.10 12.89
C ARG A 233 -10.56 -14.14 14.35
N ARG A 234 -11.70 -14.80 14.61
CA ARG A 234 -12.24 -14.99 15.98
C ARG A 234 -11.25 -15.72 16.90
N ASP A 235 -10.48 -16.66 16.34
CA ASP A 235 -9.36 -17.33 16.99
C ASP A 235 -8.27 -16.38 17.54
N LEU A 236 -8.06 -15.24 16.87
CA LEU A 236 -7.12 -14.21 17.33
C LEU A 236 -7.78 -13.21 18.27
N LYS A 237 -9.07 -12.88 18.08
CA LYS A 237 -9.86 -12.08 19.03
C LYS A 237 -9.89 -12.73 20.42
N GLU A 238 -10.30 -14.01 20.49
CA GLU A 238 -10.39 -14.78 21.73
C GLU A 238 -9.01 -14.92 22.42
N LEU A 239 -7.94 -15.10 21.64
CA LEU A 239 -6.56 -15.08 22.14
C LEU A 239 -6.17 -13.72 22.71
N LEU A 240 -6.55 -12.62 22.06
CA LEU A 240 -6.23 -11.26 22.50
C LEU A 240 -6.95 -10.92 23.81
N GLU A 241 -8.25 -11.18 23.85
CA GLU A 241 -9.11 -11.01 25.03
C GLU A 241 -8.53 -11.81 26.22
N LYS A 242 -8.13 -13.07 25.99
CA LYS A 242 -7.48 -13.89 27.01
C LYS A 242 -6.16 -13.29 27.52
N LEU A 243 -5.30 -12.77 26.65
CA LEU A 243 -4.04 -12.16 27.06
C LEU A 243 -4.26 -10.87 27.87
N ILE A 244 -5.20 -10.02 27.44
CA ILE A 244 -5.55 -8.77 28.12
C ILE A 244 -6.16 -9.05 29.50
N LEU A 245 -7.11 -10.00 29.58
CA LEU A 245 -7.71 -10.41 30.85
C LEU A 245 -6.70 -11.07 31.80
N GLN A 246 -5.72 -11.81 31.28
CA GLN A 246 -4.71 -12.47 32.10
C GLN A 246 -3.72 -11.49 32.76
N ASP A 247 -3.31 -10.42 32.06
CA ASP A 247 -2.40 -9.40 32.61
C ASP A 247 -3.12 -8.25 33.34
N GLY A 248 -4.45 -8.14 33.18
CA GLY A 248 -5.31 -7.23 33.94
C GLY A 248 -5.74 -7.75 35.32
N ASN A 249 -5.42 -9.00 35.65
CA ASN A 249 -5.79 -9.67 36.91
C ASN A 249 -4.58 -9.84 37.85
N VAL A 250 -3.61 -8.92 37.76
CA VAL A 250 -2.29 -8.86 38.42
C VAL A 250 -1.95 -7.41 38.73
#